data_AF-A0A151RBE5-F1
#
_entry.id   AF-A0A151RBE5-F1
#
_cell.length_a   1.000
_cell.length_b   1.000
_cell.length_c   1.000
_cell.angle_alpha   90.00
_cell.angle_beta   90.00
_cell.angle_gamma   90.00
#
_symmetry.space_group_name_H-M   'P 1'
#
loop_
_entity.id
_entity.type
_entity.pdbx_description
1 polymer ?
#
loop_
_entity_poly.entity_id
_entity_poly.type
_entity_poly.pdbx_seq_one_letter_code
_entity_poly.pdbx_strand_id
1 'polypeptide(L)'
;VKIPNGQNIPVKSIGIAELPNGVKVNNVLNIPDFKCNLLSVSKLTREHNCALTFVDDLCVIQDLTTRTLIGVGRHRDGLYLLEPIQDGVVAMKVDRSIDESIWHWRLGHTSETKMKQIEPLSDVVSYSSFMHCDSCIRAKQTRLPFPSSSIKSNSCFDLIHCDVWGPYNTA
;
A
#
# COMPACT_ATOMS: atom_id res chain seq x y z
N VAL A 1 8.19 -18.99 37.54
CA VAL A 1 6.88 -18.40 37.19
C VAL A 1 5.80 -19.12 37.97
N LYS A 2 4.89 -18.37 38.60
CA LYS A 2 3.74 -18.96 39.27
C LYS A 2 2.63 -19.18 38.24
N ILE A 3 2.16 -20.40 38.10
CA ILE A 3 1.07 -20.76 37.16
C ILE A 3 -0.29 -20.83 37.89
N PRO A 4 -1.43 -20.82 37.18
CA PRO A 4 -2.76 -20.74 37.79
C PRO A 4 -3.10 -21.87 38.77
N ASN A 5 -2.45 -23.04 38.65
CA ASN A 5 -2.61 -24.15 39.59
C ASN A 5 -1.85 -23.95 40.93
N GLY A 6 -1.20 -22.80 41.12
CA GLY A 6 -0.45 -22.44 42.33
C GLY A 6 1.01 -22.90 42.35
N GLN A 7 1.44 -23.74 41.41
CA GLN A 7 2.82 -24.22 41.34
C GLN A 7 3.78 -23.15 40.83
N ASN A 8 5.04 -23.26 41.25
CA ASN A 8 6.15 -22.47 40.73
C ASN A 8 6.99 -23.33 39.80
N ILE A 9 7.15 -22.87 38.56
CA ILE A 9 7.96 -23.55 37.55
C ILE A 9 9.25 -22.74 37.31
N PRO A 10 10.44 -23.38 37.30
CA PRO A 10 11.71 -22.70 37.09
C PRO A 10 11.81 -22.16 35.65
N VAL A 11 12.45 -21.00 35.51
CA VAL A 11 12.80 -20.43 34.20
C VAL A 11 14.22 -20.87 33.86
N LYS A 12 14.42 -21.53 32.71
CA LYS A 12 15.74 -22.01 32.28
C LYS A 12 16.62 -20.88 31.76
N SER A 13 16.03 -19.97 30.99
CA SER A 13 16.73 -18.80 30.43
C SER A 13 15.74 -17.71 30.03
N ILE A 14 16.26 -16.51 29.79
CA ILE A 14 15.50 -15.37 29.25
C ILE A 14 16.17 -14.95 27.95
N GLY A 15 15.39 -14.68 26.90
CA GLY A 15 15.91 -14.32 25.59
C GLY A 15 14.96 -13.51 24.73
N ILE A 16 15.23 -13.51 23.42
CA ILE A 16 14.41 -12.86 22.39
C ILE A 16 13.79 -13.98 21.55
N ALA A 17 12.50 -13.86 21.23
CA ALA A 17 11.83 -14.74 20.27
C ALA A 17 11.34 -13.92 19.07
N GLU A 18 11.32 -14.54 17.90
CA GLU A 18 10.82 -13.92 16.68
C GLU A 18 9.52 -14.59 16.27
N LEU A 19 8.48 -13.78 16.02
CA LEU A 19 7.21 -14.24 15.47
C LEU A 19 7.38 -14.60 13.99
N PRO A 20 6.49 -15.40 13.38
CA PRO A 20 6.61 -15.84 11.98
C PRO A 20 6.77 -14.71 10.94
N ASN A 21 6.38 -13.49 11.29
CA ASN A 21 6.45 -12.30 10.44
C ASN A 21 7.69 -11.43 10.69
N GLY A 22 8.64 -11.88 11.50
CA GLY A 22 9.86 -11.15 11.85
C GLY A 22 9.76 -10.22 13.07
N VAL A 23 8.58 -10.11 13.70
CA VAL A 23 8.43 -9.27 14.91
C VAL A 23 9.14 -9.90 16.10
N LYS A 24 10.06 -9.14 16.71
CA LYS A 24 10.89 -9.60 17.84
C LYS A 24 10.26 -9.27 19.18
N VAL A 25 10.02 -10.27 20.02
CA VAL A 25 9.53 -10.13 21.39
C VAL A 25 10.70 -10.28 22.36
N ASN A 26 10.90 -9.30 23.23
CA ASN A 26 12.02 -9.29 24.17
C ASN A 26 11.62 -9.87 25.54
N ASN A 27 12.61 -10.32 26.30
CA ASN A 27 12.44 -10.88 27.65
C ASN A 27 11.49 -12.10 27.69
N VAL A 28 11.61 -12.98 26.71
CA VAL A 28 10.83 -14.22 26.61
C VAL A 28 11.41 -15.26 27.57
N LEU A 29 10.54 -15.87 28.37
CA LEU A 29 10.92 -16.87 29.36
C LEU A 29 10.97 -18.26 28.73
N ASN A 30 12.12 -18.92 28.78
CA ASN A 30 12.27 -20.30 28.36
C ASN A 30 11.91 -21.24 29.51
N ILE A 31 10.79 -21.94 29.37
CA ILE A 31 10.26 -22.88 30.36
C ILE A 31 10.02 -24.22 29.65
N PRO A 32 10.99 -25.16 29.67
CA PRO A 32 10.90 -26.43 28.95
C PRO A 32 9.71 -27.32 29.35
N ASP A 33 9.21 -27.16 30.57
CA ASP A 33 8.09 -27.93 31.11
C ASP A 33 6.74 -27.52 30.48
N PHE A 34 6.69 -26.39 29.76
CA PHE A 34 5.48 -25.95 29.07
C PHE A 34 5.28 -26.72 27.76
N LYS A 35 4.07 -27.25 27.56
CA LYS A 35 3.70 -27.97 26.33
C LYS A 35 3.41 -27.05 25.14
N CYS A 36 3.22 -25.76 25.38
CA CYS A 36 2.93 -24.77 24.35
C CYS A 36 3.61 -23.44 24.66
N ASN A 37 3.88 -22.68 23.60
CA ASN A 37 4.38 -21.32 23.72
C ASN A 37 3.21 -20.38 23.98
N LEU A 38 3.32 -19.56 25.02
CA LEU A 38 2.32 -18.57 25.37
C LEU A 38 2.83 -17.17 25.03
N LEU A 39 2.03 -16.42 24.29
CA LEU A 39 2.31 -15.03 23.96
C LEU A 39 1.49 -14.11 24.88
N SER A 40 2.18 -13.30 25.68
CA SER A 40 1.51 -12.32 26.53
C SER A 40 0.99 -11.15 25.70
N VAL A 41 -0.33 -10.97 25.68
CA VAL A 41 -1.01 -9.86 24.99
C VAL A 41 -0.51 -8.51 25.48
N SER A 42 -0.43 -8.32 26.80
CA SER A 42 0.00 -7.04 27.39
C SER A 42 1.46 -6.73 27.13
N LYS A 43 2.30 -7.76 27.01
CA LYS A 43 3.71 -7.59 26.62
C LYS A 43 3.81 -7.16 25.17
N LEU A 44 3.09 -7.85 24.27
CA LEU A 44 3.11 -7.57 22.84
C LEU A 44 2.61 -6.15 22.53
N THR A 45 1.45 -5.75 23.08
CA THR A 45 0.85 -4.44 22.80
C THR A 45 1.68 -3.27 23.32
N ARG A 46 2.34 -3.43 24.48
CA ARG A 46 3.22 -2.41 25.06
C ARG A 46 4.56 -2.27 24.34
N GLU A 47 5.06 -3.35 23.74
CA GLU A 47 6.34 -3.32 23.01
C GLU A 47 6.18 -2.89 21.55
N HIS A 48 5.06 -3.22 20.88
CA HIS A 48 4.94 -3.14 19.42
C HIS A 48 3.85 -2.21 18.88
N ASN A 49 3.35 -1.25 19.68
CA ASN A 49 2.27 -0.31 19.29
C ASN A 49 1.17 -0.98 18.44
N CYS A 50 0.70 -2.14 18.89
CA CYS A 50 -0.24 -2.97 18.15
C CYS A 50 -1.53 -3.16 18.94
N ALA A 51 -2.61 -3.47 18.25
CA ALA A 51 -3.88 -3.89 18.84
C ALA A 51 -4.17 -5.35 18.52
N LEU A 52 -4.83 -6.03 19.45
CA LEU A 52 -5.41 -7.35 19.21
C LEU A 52 -6.93 -7.20 19.20
N THR A 53 -7.56 -7.67 18.14
CA THR A 53 -9.02 -7.71 18.00
C THR A 53 -9.47 -9.16 17.98
N PHE A 54 -10.21 -9.55 19.01
CA PHE A 54 -10.82 -10.88 19.09
C PHE A 54 -12.21 -10.84 18.49
N VAL A 55 -12.47 -11.75 17.56
CA VAL A 55 -13.79 -12.06 17.03
C VAL A 55 -14.00 -13.58 17.18
N ASP A 56 -15.18 -14.07 16.78
CA ASP A 56 -15.66 -15.44 17.10
C ASP A 56 -14.57 -16.53 17.02
N ASP A 57 -14.03 -16.80 15.83
CA ASP A 57 -13.05 -17.86 15.60
C ASP A 57 -11.62 -17.37 15.34
N LEU A 58 -11.36 -16.07 15.46
CA LEU A 58 -10.04 -15.50 15.16
C LEU A 58 -9.67 -14.30 16.02
N CYS A 59 -8.36 -14.08 16.12
CA CYS A 59 -7.73 -12.93 16.72
C CYS A 59 -6.83 -12.26 15.68
N VAL A 60 -7.04 -10.96 15.43
CA VAL A 60 -6.22 -10.17 14.51
C VAL A 60 -5.26 -9.32 15.32
N ILE A 61 -3.96 -9.42 15.00
CA ILE A 61 -2.92 -8.55 15.53
C ILE A 61 -2.59 -7.52 14.46
N GLN A 62 -2.80 -6.24 14.74
CA GLN A 62 -2.62 -5.14 13.78
C GLN A 62 -1.67 -4.09 14.34
N ASP A 63 -0.71 -3.65 13.53
CA ASP A 63 0.12 -2.48 13.83
C ASP A 63 -0.72 -1.20 13.80
N LEU A 64 -0.68 -0.38 14.86
CA LEU A 64 -1.52 0.83 14.92
C LEU A 64 -0.99 1.99 14.09
N THR A 65 0.30 1.96 13.73
CA THR A 65 0.99 3.00 12.97
C THR A 65 0.75 2.81 11.47
N THR A 66 1.07 1.63 10.94
CA THR A 66 0.99 1.30 9.52
C THR A 66 -0.36 0.70 9.13
N ARG A 67 -1.15 0.24 10.12
CA ARG A 67 -2.40 -0.54 9.94
C ARG A 67 -2.19 -1.89 9.26
N THR A 68 -0.94 -2.35 9.16
CA THR A 68 -0.62 -3.65 8.55
C THR A 68 -0.90 -4.80 9.50
N LEU A 69 -1.18 -5.97 8.92
CA LEU A 69 -1.39 -7.21 9.66
C LEU A 69 -0.05 -7.72 10.21
N ILE A 70 0.02 -7.90 11.54
CA ILE A 70 1.16 -8.53 12.22
C ILE A 70 0.95 -10.05 12.28
N GLY A 71 -0.27 -10.51 12.51
CA GLY A 71 -0.56 -11.94 12.59
C GLY A 71 -2.03 -12.24 12.83
N VAL A 72 -2.40 -13.49 12.61
CA VAL A 72 -3.75 -14.01 12.87
C VAL A 72 -3.64 -15.21 13.79
N GLY A 73 -4.38 -15.18 14.90
CA GLY A 73 -4.59 -16.34 15.75
C GLY A 73 -5.92 -17.01 15.42
N ARG A 74 -5.97 -18.31 15.14
CA ARG A 74 -7.23 -19.05 14.97
C ARG A 74 -7.63 -19.74 16.26
N HIS A 75 -8.90 -19.63 16.64
CA HIS A 75 -9.43 -20.33 17.80
C HIS A 75 -9.41 -21.86 17.56
N ARG A 76 -8.76 -22.59 18.47
CA ARG A 76 -8.77 -24.07 18.55
C ARG A 76 -8.63 -24.48 20.01
N ASP A 77 -9.51 -25.37 20.48
CA ASP A 77 -9.47 -25.94 21.82
C ASP A 77 -9.36 -24.92 22.96
N GLY A 78 -10.03 -23.76 22.84
CA GLY A 78 -10.03 -22.70 23.85
C GLY A 78 -8.80 -21.78 23.81
N LEU A 79 -7.92 -21.92 22.82
CA LEU A 79 -6.74 -21.08 22.60
C LEU A 79 -6.75 -20.44 21.21
N TYR A 80 -6.08 -19.30 21.06
CA TYR A 80 -5.84 -18.69 19.75
C TYR A 80 -4.43 -19.05 19.29
N LEU A 81 -4.31 -19.95 18.33
CA LEU A 81 -3.02 -20.37 17.77
C LEU A 81 -2.61 -19.40 16.67
N LEU A 82 -1.47 -18.72 16.86
CA LEU A 82 -0.89 -17.84 15.87
C LEU A 82 -0.50 -18.63 14.61
N GLU A 83 -1.19 -18.38 13.50
CA GLU A 83 -0.90 -18.97 12.21
C GLU A 83 0.28 -18.24 11.56
N PRO A 84 1.21 -18.97 10.91
CA PRO A 84 2.23 -18.33 10.09
C PRO A 84 1.52 -17.57 8.96
N ILE A 85 1.87 -16.30 8.78
CA ILE A 85 1.42 -15.55 7.60
C ILE A 85 2.09 -16.22 6.40
N GLN A 86 1.29 -16.89 5.57
CA GLN A 86 1.77 -17.36 4.27
C GLN A 86 2.11 -16.12 3.44
N ASP A 87 3.29 -16.12 2.80
CA ASP A 87 3.68 -15.05 1.88
C ASP A 87 2.57 -14.81 0.87
N GLY A 88 1.99 -13.61 0.96
CA GLY A 88 1.13 -12.96 -0.02
C GLY A 88 0.09 -13.85 -0.71
N VAL A 89 -1.14 -13.84 -0.21
CA VAL A 89 -2.27 -13.86 -1.17
C VAL A 89 -2.15 -12.56 -1.95
N VAL A 90 -1.47 -12.62 -3.10
CA VAL A 90 -1.31 -11.45 -3.96
C VAL A 90 -2.72 -11.09 -4.46
N ALA A 91 -3.30 -10.02 -3.91
CA ALA A 91 -4.62 -9.54 -4.32
C ALA A 91 -4.65 -9.16 -5.81
N MET A 92 -3.48 -8.97 -6.41
CA MET A 92 -3.30 -8.59 -7.81
C MET A 92 -2.23 -9.47 -8.46
N LYS A 93 -2.68 -10.49 -9.21
CA LYS A 93 -1.79 -11.26 -10.09
C LYS A 93 -1.78 -10.60 -11.47
N VAL A 94 -0.62 -10.18 -11.93
CA VAL A 94 -0.44 -9.73 -13.31
C VAL A 94 -0.12 -10.94 -14.18
N ASP A 95 -0.97 -11.18 -15.17
CA ASP A 95 -0.71 -12.16 -16.21
C ASP A 95 0.26 -11.56 -17.23
N ARG A 96 1.45 -12.16 -17.33
CA ARG A 96 2.53 -11.73 -18.22
C ARG A 96 2.29 -12.09 -19.69
N SER A 97 1.27 -12.91 -19.97
CA SER A 97 0.88 -13.24 -21.35
C SER A 97 0.04 -12.14 -22.00
N ILE A 98 -0.44 -11.17 -21.20
CA ILE A 98 -1.29 -10.07 -21.66
C ILE A 98 -0.40 -8.93 -22.17
N ASP A 99 -0.79 -8.33 -23.31
CA ASP A 99 -0.16 -7.14 -23.85
C ASP A 99 -0.17 -5.98 -22.84
N GLU A 100 0.99 -5.35 -22.64
CA GLU A 100 1.23 -4.23 -21.75
C GLU A 100 0.24 -3.06 -22.01
N SER A 101 -0.19 -2.91 -23.27
CA SER A 101 -1.15 -1.89 -23.71
C SER A 101 -2.49 -2.00 -22.96
N ILE A 102 -2.89 -3.21 -22.56
CA ILE A 102 -4.14 -3.47 -21.83
C ILE A 102 -4.08 -2.86 -20.43
N TRP A 103 -2.95 -2.94 -19.74
CA TRP A 103 -2.78 -2.32 -18.43
C TRP A 103 -2.81 -0.81 -18.51
N HIS A 104 -2.21 -0.23 -19.55
CA HIS A 104 -2.30 1.20 -19.82
C HIS A 104 -3.76 1.65 -20.03
N TRP A 105 -4.57 0.91 -20.78
CA TRP A 105 -5.99 1.24 -20.95
C TRP A 105 -6.79 1.07 -19.66
N ARG A 106 -6.60 -0.04 -18.94
CA ARG A 106 -7.32 -0.32 -17.67
C ARG A 106 -7.01 0.69 -16.57
N LEU A 107 -5.79 1.22 -16.55
CA LEU A 107 -5.36 2.26 -15.62
C LEU A 107 -5.62 3.68 -16.15
N GLY A 108 -6.52 3.85 -17.13
CA GLY A 108 -6.92 5.17 -17.60
C GLY A 108 -5.81 5.93 -18.31
N HIS A 109 -5.06 5.26 -19.17
CA HIS A 109 -3.95 5.83 -19.93
C HIS A 109 -2.81 6.39 -19.08
N THR A 110 -2.58 5.78 -17.91
CA THR A 110 -1.49 6.15 -17.00
C THR A 110 -0.13 6.08 -17.69
N SER A 111 0.77 7.02 -17.36
CA SER A 111 2.12 7.06 -17.93
C SER A 111 2.96 5.86 -17.50
N GLU A 112 3.88 5.44 -18.36
CA GLU A 112 4.84 4.36 -18.08
C GLU A 112 5.55 4.53 -16.74
N THR A 113 6.05 5.75 -16.46
CA THR A 113 6.73 6.09 -15.21
C THR A 113 5.89 5.84 -13.97
N LYS A 114 4.56 5.99 -14.06
CA LYS A 114 3.63 5.76 -12.97
C LYS A 114 3.22 4.29 -12.89
N MET A 115 3.09 3.61 -14.02
CA MET A 115 2.83 2.17 -14.03
C MET A 115 4.02 1.36 -13.47
N LYS A 116 5.26 1.80 -13.71
CA LYS A 116 6.46 1.19 -13.10
C LYS A 116 6.54 1.32 -11.58
N GLN A 117 5.79 2.25 -10.99
CA GLN A 117 5.69 2.40 -9.54
C GLN A 117 4.66 1.45 -8.92
N ILE A 118 3.93 0.68 -9.74
CA ILE A 118 2.98 -0.32 -9.30
C ILE A 118 3.73 -1.66 -9.28
N GLU A 119 4.06 -2.14 -8.08
CA GLU A 119 4.85 -3.36 -7.81
C GLU A 119 4.54 -4.58 -8.72
N PRO A 120 3.28 -4.95 -9.02
CA PRO A 120 3.03 -6.09 -9.91
C PRO A 120 3.22 -5.78 -11.41
N LEU A 121 3.35 -4.50 -11.79
CA LEU A 121 3.52 -4.04 -13.19
C LEU A 121 4.93 -3.55 -13.50
N SER A 122 5.80 -3.36 -12.49
CA SER A 122 7.16 -2.83 -12.67
C SER A 122 7.96 -3.59 -13.73
N ASP A 123 7.82 -4.92 -13.73
CA ASP A 123 8.60 -5.83 -14.58
C ASP A 123 7.90 -6.16 -15.90
N VAL A 124 6.64 -5.73 -16.07
CA VAL A 124 5.80 -6.04 -17.23
C VAL A 124 5.73 -4.87 -18.20
N VAL A 125 6.07 -3.66 -17.77
CA VAL A 125 5.90 -2.43 -18.55
C VAL A 125 7.21 -2.08 -19.27
N SER A 126 7.26 -2.27 -20.59
CA SER A 126 8.36 -1.90 -21.48
C SER A 126 8.13 -0.52 -22.12
N TYR A 127 9.23 0.14 -22.51
CA TYR A 127 9.24 1.50 -23.03
C TYR A 127 8.50 1.67 -24.37
N SER A 128 8.45 0.61 -25.18
CA SER A 128 8.02 0.71 -26.59
C SER A 128 6.51 0.64 -26.81
N SER A 129 5.73 0.07 -25.88
CA SER A 129 4.30 -0.21 -26.08
C SER A 129 3.42 1.06 -26.08
N PHE A 130 3.78 2.07 -25.28
CA PHE A 130 2.90 3.22 -25.01
C PHE A 130 3.06 4.40 -25.96
N MET A 131 4.11 4.42 -26.78
CA MET A 131 4.39 5.50 -27.75
C MET A 131 3.32 5.62 -28.85
N HIS A 132 2.46 4.61 -29.02
CA HIS A 132 1.50 4.52 -30.12
C HIS A 132 0.03 4.61 -29.68
N CYS A 133 -0.24 5.03 -28.44
CA CYS A 133 -1.64 5.18 -28.00
C CYS A 133 -2.26 6.47 -28.57
N ASP A 134 -3.15 6.33 -29.57
CA ASP A 134 -3.85 7.45 -30.23
C ASP A 134 -4.52 8.40 -29.21
N SER A 135 -5.28 7.86 -28.25
CA SER A 135 -5.95 8.66 -27.21
C SER A 135 -4.98 9.55 -26.42
N CYS A 136 -3.80 9.03 -26.07
CA CYS A 136 -2.77 9.78 -25.36
C CYS A 136 -2.17 10.88 -26.22
N ILE A 137 -1.89 10.58 -27.50
CA ILE A 137 -1.32 11.52 -28.44
C ILE A 137 -2.29 12.69 -28.62
N ARG A 138 -3.56 12.40 -28.89
CA ARG A 138 -4.60 13.42 -29.09
C ARG A 138 -4.85 14.24 -27.84
N ALA A 139 -4.81 13.64 -26.65
CA ALA A 139 -4.96 14.36 -25.38
C ALA A 139 -3.75 15.26 -25.06
N LYS A 140 -2.54 14.85 -25.44
CA LYS A 140 -1.29 15.59 -25.18
C LYS A 140 -0.90 16.55 -26.31
N GLN A 141 -1.58 16.49 -27.45
CA GLN A 141 -1.30 17.36 -28.58
C GLN A 141 -1.66 18.80 -28.21
N THR A 142 -0.63 19.62 -28.01
CA THR A 142 -0.79 21.05 -27.85
C THR A 142 -0.93 21.69 -29.22
N ARG A 143 -1.70 22.79 -29.29
CA ARG A 143 -1.71 23.62 -30.49
C ARG A 143 -0.31 24.16 -30.71
N LEU A 144 0.18 24.10 -31.95
CA LEU A 144 1.44 24.75 -32.31
C LEU A 144 1.41 26.24 -31.93
N PRO A 145 2.56 26.83 -31.55
CA PRO A 145 2.64 28.26 -31.29
C PRO A 145 2.05 29.04 -32.45
N PHE A 146 1.30 30.10 -32.13
CA PHE A 146 0.84 31.03 -33.15
C PHE A 146 2.06 31.66 -33.83
N PRO A 147 2.03 31.87 -35.16
CA PRO A 147 3.05 32.65 -35.82
C PRO A 147 3.07 34.06 -35.24
N SER A 148 4.25 34.67 -35.20
CA SER A 148 4.38 36.08 -34.80
C SER A 148 3.51 36.94 -35.70
N SER A 149 2.70 37.81 -35.09
CA SER A 149 1.91 38.78 -35.84
C SER A 149 2.82 39.72 -36.63
N SER A 150 2.51 39.93 -37.91
CA SER A 150 3.17 40.91 -38.77
C SER A 150 2.51 42.29 -38.72
N ILE A 151 1.45 42.44 -37.92
CA ILE A 151 0.65 43.66 -37.87
C ILE A 151 1.41 44.73 -37.09
N LYS A 152 1.64 45.88 -37.74
CA LYS A 152 2.28 47.06 -37.16
C LYS A 152 1.50 48.31 -37.58
N SER A 153 1.29 49.23 -36.65
CA SER A 153 0.73 50.57 -36.90
C SER A 153 1.86 51.59 -37.03
N ASN A 154 1.72 52.54 -37.98
CA ASN A 154 2.74 53.57 -38.23
C ASN A 154 2.36 54.93 -37.63
N SER A 155 1.08 55.12 -37.28
CA SER A 155 0.54 56.33 -36.69
C SER A 155 -0.49 56.01 -35.59
N CYS A 156 -0.80 57.02 -34.75
CA CYS A 156 -1.78 56.87 -33.70
C CYS A 156 -3.16 56.54 -34.28
N PHE A 157 -3.85 55.56 -33.70
CA PHE A 157 -5.19 55.10 -34.11
C PHE A 157 -5.28 54.39 -35.47
N ASP A 158 -4.17 53.99 -36.10
CA ASP A 158 -4.19 53.15 -37.32
C ASP A 158 -4.85 51.78 -37.10
N LEU A 159 -4.75 51.24 -35.88
CA LEU A 159 -5.31 49.96 -35.51
C LEU A 159 -5.75 49.99 -34.05
N ILE A 160 -6.98 49.57 -33.80
CA ILE A 160 -7.56 49.44 -32.46
C ILE A 160 -7.98 48.00 -32.27
N HIS A 161 -7.41 47.34 -31.26
CA HIS A 161 -7.85 46.03 -30.79
C HIS A 161 -8.91 46.24 -29.71
N CYS A 162 -10.15 45.88 -30.02
CA CYS A 162 -11.25 45.87 -29.05
C CYS A 162 -11.65 44.41 -28.80
N ASP A 163 -11.87 44.06 -27.54
CA ASP A 163 -12.44 42.78 -27.14
C ASP A 163 -13.72 43.04 -26.33
N VAL A 164 -14.70 42.16 -26.46
CA VAL A 164 -15.94 42.21 -25.68
C VAL A 164 -15.82 41.21 -24.53
N TRP A 165 -16.00 41.72 -23.31
CA TRP A 165 -16.12 40.83 -22.17
C TRP A 165 -17.42 40.00 -22.33
N GLY A 166 -17.31 38.68 -22.15
CA GLY A 166 -18.44 37.75 -22.12
C GLY A 166 -19.54 38.10 -21.10
N PRO A 167 -20.65 37.35 -21.08
CA PRO A 167 -21.88 37.74 -20.40
C PRO A 167 -21.64 38.11 -18.94
N TYR A 168 -21.96 39.36 -18.61
CA TYR A 168 -21.92 39.87 -17.25
C TYR A 168 -23.21 39.50 -16.53
N ASN A 169 -23.10 39.01 -15.30
CA ASN A 169 -24.25 38.73 -14.47
C ASN A 169 -24.91 40.06 -14.06
N THR A 170 -26.01 40.40 -14.72
CA THR A 170 -26.93 41.43 -14.24
C THR A 170 -28.09 40.71 -13.57
N ALA A 171 -28.31 41.04 -12.29
CA ALA A 171 -29.26 40.45 -11.35
C ALA A 171 -30.62 39.99 -11.93
#